data_AF-A0A6I3LP89-F1
#
_entry.id   AF-A0A6I3LP89-F1
#
_cell.length_a   1.000
_cell.length_b   1.000
_cell.length_c   1.000
_cell.angle_alpha   90.00
_cell.angle_beta   90.00
_cell.angle_gamma   90.00
#
_symmetry.space_group_name_H-M   'P 1'
#
loop_
_entity.id
_entity.type
_entity.pdbx_description
1 polymer ?
#
loop_
_entity_poly.entity_id
_entity_poly.type
_entity_poly.pdbx_seq_one_letter_code
_entity_poly.pdbx_strand_id
1 'polypeptide(L)'
;MKSNLALNARLLAIIGKRNPAIYDVIPRGPQGRLANAALNPQPLPPHELGAVIAADIIHAVWLANKFGHGIDQILADLDEWCPTAPREIKLPPWVSYREPIPHPNWFIDFHLGFAERLAILSEDGTPLGKSLDKLIDRSLAAIEVALSS
;
A
#
# COMPACT_ATOMS: atom_id res chain seq x y z
N MET A 1 3.34 35.97 7.58
CA MET A 1 4.70 35.75 7.00
C MET A 1 4.61 34.60 6.01
N LYS A 2 4.76 34.83 4.70
CA LYS A 2 4.85 33.75 3.70
C LYS A 2 6.32 33.38 3.56
N SER A 3 6.70 32.18 4.00
CA SER A 3 8.04 31.63 3.73
C SER A 3 8.10 31.24 2.25
N ASN A 4 8.91 31.96 1.47
CA ASN A 4 9.26 31.54 0.11
C ASN A 4 10.24 30.38 0.22
N LEU A 5 9.74 29.15 0.08
CA LEU A 5 10.56 27.95 0.12
C LEU A 5 11.23 27.77 -1.24
N ALA A 6 12.36 28.46 -1.45
CA ALA A 6 13.19 28.28 -2.64
C ALA A 6 13.96 26.96 -2.52
N LEU A 7 13.37 25.86 -3.01
CA LEU A 7 14.00 24.55 -2.95
C LEU A 7 15.18 24.49 -3.95
N ASN A 8 16.37 24.13 -3.48
CA ASN A 8 17.57 24.06 -4.30
C ASN A 8 17.46 22.92 -5.33
N ALA A 9 17.59 23.24 -6.62
CA ALA A 9 17.44 22.28 -7.72
C ALA A 9 18.42 21.09 -7.63
N ARG A 10 19.63 21.29 -7.07
CA ARG A 10 20.61 20.21 -6.85
C ARG A 10 20.14 19.25 -5.75
N LEU A 11 19.57 19.79 -4.67
CA LEU A 11 19.03 18.98 -3.58
C LEU A 11 17.86 18.13 -4.07
N LEU A 12 16.96 18.71 -4.86
CA LEU A 12 15.86 18.01 -5.54
C LEU A 12 16.34 16.88 -6.45
N ALA A 13 17.44 17.10 -7.19
CA ALA A 13 18.02 16.08 -8.06
C ALA A 13 18.64 14.91 -7.26
N ILE A 14 19.27 15.20 -6.13
CA ILE A 14 19.83 14.18 -5.24
C ILE A 14 18.70 13.35 -4.60
N ILE A 15 17.67 14.03 -4.10
CA ILE A 15 16.50 13.39 -3.49
C ILE A 15 15.77 12.54 -4.52
N GLY A 16 15.51 13.06 -5.73
CA GLY A 16 14.84 12.31 -6.79
C GLY A 16 15.66 11.13 -7.33
N LYS A 17 17.00 11.21 -7.34
CA LYS A 17 17.85 10.06 -7.69
C LYS A 17 17.75 8.94 -6.65
N ARG A 18 17.55 9.29 -5.38
CA ARG A 18 17.43 8.33 -4.27
C ARG A 18 16.01 7.78 -4.13
N ASN A 19 15.01 8.61 -4.42
CA ASN A 19 13.60 8.27 -4.38
C ASN A 19 12.94 8.69 -5.71
N PRO A 20 12.96 7.79 -6.73
CA PRO A 20 12.45 8.10 -8.07
C PRO A 20 10.97 8.49 -8.08
N ALA A 21 10.18 8.01 -7.12
CA ALA A 21 8.74 8.30 -7.01
C ALA A 21 8.43 9.79 -6.80
N ILE A 22 9.40 10.61 -6.40
CA ILE A 22 9.24 12.07 -6.33
C ILE A 22 9.05 12.71 -7.72
N TYR A 23 9.55 12.08 -8.78
CA TYR A 23 9.33 12.57 -10.14
C TYR A 23 7.92 12.29 -10.66
N ASP A 24 7.19 11.37 -10.03
CA ASP A 24 5.78 11.11 -10.36
C ASP A 24 4.86 12.21 -9.81
N VAL A 25 5.28 12.88 -8.73
CA VAL A 25 4.57 14.01 -8.12
C VAL A 25 4.93 15.36 -8.79
N ILE A 26 6.13 15.47 -9.40
CA ILE A 26 6.61 16.70 -10.05
C ILE A 26 6.69 16.45 -11.57
N PRO A 27 5.66 16.78 -12.34
CA PRO A 27 5.59 16.34 -13.72
C PRO A 27 6.53 17.17 -14.60
N ARG A 28 7.51 16.52 -15.23
CA ARG A 28 8.47 17.16 -16.16
C ARG A 28 8.32 16.75 -17.64
N GLY A 29 7.22 16.09 -18.01
CA GLY A 29 6.93 15.65 -19.38
C GLY A 29 5.84 16.49 -20.08
N PRO A 30 5.70 16.41 -21.42
CA PRO A 30 4.62 17.05 -22.15
C PRO A 30 3.28 16.41 -21.79
N GLN A 31 2.43 17.17 -21.08
CA GLN A 31 1.13 16.71 -20.58
C GLN A 31 0.03 16.96 -21.63
N GLY A 32 -0.17 16.01 -22.54
CA GLY A 32 -1.33 16.02 -23.46
C GLY A 32 -2.66 15.74 -22.73
N ARG A 33 -3.81 15.97 -23.39
CA ARG A 33 -5.16 15.72 -22.81
C ARG A 33 -5.37 14.28 -22.29
N LEU A 34 -4.61 13.30 -22.78
CA LEU A 34 -4.62 11.92 -22.32
C LEU A 34 -3.78 11.68 -21.05
N ALA A 35 -2.82 12.55 -20.73
CA ALA A 35 -2.06 12.47 -19.48
C ALA A 35 -2.95 12.66 -18.25
N ASN A 36 -4.05 13.41 -18.38
CA ASN A 36 -5.04 13.58 -17.32
C ASN A 36 -5.74 12.27 -16.92
N ALA A 37 -5.81 11.27 -17.82
CA ALA A 37 -6.38 9.96 -17.50
C ALA A 37 -5.38 9.08 -16.71
N ALA A 38 -4.07 9.23 -16.95
CA ALA A 38 -3.00 8.61 -16.16
C ALA A 38 -2.79 9.30 -14.80
N LEU A 39 -3.30 10.53 -14.64
CA LEU A 39 -3.31 11.28 -13.38
C LEU A 39 -4.61 11.08 -12.57
N ASN A 40 -5.57 10.30 -13.09
CA ASN A 40 -6.75 9.91 -12.33
C ASN A 40 -6.35 8.72 -11.44
N PRO A 41 -6.33 8.85 -10.10
CA PRO A 41 -5.96 7.76 -9.21
C PRO A 41 -7.06 6.70 -9.31
N GLN A 42 -6.88 5.73 -10.21
CA GLN A 42 -7.62 4.49 -10.12
C GLN A 42 -7.15 3.79 -8.84
N PRO A 43 -8.08 3.30 -8.00
CA PRO A 43 -7.68 2.53 -6.82
C PRO A 43 -6.83 1.36 -7.27
N LEU A 44 -5.77 1.06 -6.51
CA LEU A 44 -4.94 -0.11 -6.78
C LEU A 44 -5.82 -1.37 -6.76
N PRO A 45 -5.53 -2.35 -7.64
CA PRO A 45 -6.10 -3.68 -7.52
C PRO A 45 -5.93 -4.21 -6.09
N PRO A 46 -6.90 -4.93 -5.52
CA PRO A 46 -6.87 -5.31 -4.11
C PRO A 46 -5.60 -6.06 -3.68
N HIS A 47 -5.09 -6.96 -4.53
CA HIS A 47 -3.83 -7.68 -4.30
C HIS A 47 -2.62 -6.73 -4.20
N GLU A 48 -2.47 -5.84 -5.18
CA GLU A 48 -1.42 -4.82 -5.18
C GLU A 48 -1.54 -3.88 -3.97
N LEU A 49 -2.77 -3.52 -3.59
CA LEU A 49 -3.04 -2.73 -2.40
C LEU A 49 -2.58 -3.45 -1.12
N GLY A 50 -2.89 -4.74 -0.98
CA GLY A 50 -2.41 -5.57 0.13
C GLY A 50 -0.88 -5.57 0.22
N ALA A 51 -0.21 -5.75 -0.91
CA ALA A 51 1.25 -5.74 -0.97
C ALA A 51 1.85 -4.36 -0.63
N VAL A 52 1.24 -3.26 -1.08
CA VAL A 52 1.70 -1.90 -0.74
C VAL A 52 1.57 -1.62 0.75
N ILE A 53 0.43 -1.98 1.35
CA ILE A 53 0.22 -1.79 2.80
C ILE A 53 1.22 -2.62 3.61
N ALA A 54 1.45 -3.87 3.23
CA ALA A 54 2.48 -4.71 3.86
C ALA A 54 3.87 -4.04 3.78
N ALA A 55 4.24 -3.48 2.62
CA ALA A 55 5.50 -2.76 2.47
C ALA A 55 5.60 -1.52 3.37
N ASP A 56 4.51 -0.76 3.53
CA ASP A 56 4.48 0.41 4.42
C ASP A 56 4.65 0.00 5.90
N ILE A 57 4.03 -1.11 6.31
CA ILE A 57 4.20 -1.67 7.66
C ILE A 57 5.65 -2.08 7.89
N ILE A 58 6.24 -2.82 6.94
CA ILE A 58 7.65 -3.21 6.99
C ILE A 58 8.54 -1.98 7.17
N HIS A 59 8.30 -0.92 6.40
CA HIS A 59 9.05 0.32 6.53
C HIS A 59 8.84 1.00 7.89
N ALA A 60 7.62 1.06 8.40
CA ALA A 60 7.30 1.65 9.70
C ALA A 60 7.98 0.88 10.85
N VAL A 61 7.92 -0.45 10.81
CA VAL A 61 8.56 -1.34 11.78
C VAL A 61 10.09 -1.22 11.72
N TRP A 62 10.66 -1.19 10.51
CA TRP A 62 12.10 -0.96 10.34
C TRP A 62 12.54 0.40 10.89
N LEU A 63 11.79 1.48 10.62
CA LEU A 63 12.06 2.81 11.15
C LEU A 63 12.00 2.82 12.67
N ALA A 64 10.93 2.30 13.27
CA ALA A 64 10.76 2.23 14.72
C ALA A 64 11.93 1.48 15.37
N ASN A 65 12.27 0.30 14.86
CA ASN A 65 13.41 -0.48 15.34
C ASN A 65 14.74 0.29 15.21
N LYS A 66 14.97 0.98 14.08
CA LYS A 66 16.19 1.75 13.84
C LYS A 66 16.37 2.92 14.81
N PHE A 67 15.27 3.53 15.23
CA PHE A 67 15.26 4.67 16.16
C PHE A 67 15.03 4.27 17.63
N GLY A 68 15.03 2.97 17.95
CA GLY A 68 14.89 2.46 19.31
C GLY A 68 13.47 2.59 19.88
N HIS A 69 12.46 2.76 19.02
CA HIS A 69 11.06 2.71 19.42
C HIS A 69 10.54 1.27 19.36
N GLY A 70 9.69 0.91 20.32
CA GLY A 70 8.97 -0.37 20.30
C GLY A 70 8.04 -0.45 19.08
N ILE A 71 7.99 -1.63 18.46
CA ILE A 71 7.14 -1.91 17.30
C ILE A 71 5.75 -2.41 17.72
N ASP A 72 5.56 -2.70 19.01
CA ASP A 72 4.36 -3.32 19.56
C ASP A 72 3.09 -2.52 19.27
N GLN A 73 3.15 -1.18 19.36
CA GLN A 73 2.01 -0.32 19.04
C GLN A 73 1.66 -0.38 17.55
N ILE A 74 2.66 -0.41 16.67
CA ILE A 74 2.44 -0.51 15.21
C ILE A 74 1.77 -1.84 14.88
N LEU A 75 2.21 -2.92 15.53
CA LEU A 75 1.62 -4.24 15.36
C LEU A 75 0.22 -4.34 15.98
N ALA A 76 -0.03 -3.67 17.10
CA ALA A 76 -1.34 -3.62 17.74
C ALA A 76 -2.37 -2.85 16.89
N ASP A 77 -1.99 -1.69 16.37
CA ASP A 77 -2.83 -0.91 15.45
C ASP A 77 -3.17 -1.73 14.20
N LEU A 78 -2.22 -2.53 13.73
CA LEU A 78 -2.41 -3.41 12.58
C LEU A 78 -3.32 -4.61 12.90
N ASP A 79 -3.21 -5.19 14.09
CA ASP A 79 -4.07 -6.28 14.54
C ASP A 79 -5.55 -5.83 14.58
N GLU A 80 -5.81 -4.57 14.95
CA GLU A 80 -7.15 -3.96 14.96
C GLU A 80 -7.62 -3.51 13.57
N TRP A 81 -6.68 -3.15 12.69
CA TRP A 81 -7.01 -2.59 11.39
C TRP A 81 -7.61 -3.61 10.43
N CYS A 82 -8.73 -3.23 9.80
CA CYS A 82 -9.42 -3.97 8.75
C CYS A 82 -9.32 -3.20 7.42
N PRO A 83 -9.06 -3.86 6.27
CA PRO A 83 -8.99 -3.18 4.99
C PRO A 83 -10.31 -2.47 4.66
N THR A 84 -10.20 -1.24 4.17
CA THR A 84 -11.38 -0.48 3.75
C THR A 84 -11.93 -1.07 2.45
N ALA A 85 -13.20 -1.47 2.45
CA ALA A 85 -13.85 -1.99 1.25
C ALA A 85 -13.75 -0.99 0.09
N PRO A 86 -13.41 -1.43 -1.14
CA PRO A 86 -13.32 -0.54 -2.27
C PRO A 86 -14.68 0.10 -2.53
N ARG A 87 -14.68 1.41 -2.76
CA ARG A 87 -15.91 2.13 -3.10
C ARG A 87 -16.34 1.78 -4.51
N GLU A 88 -17.64 1.66 -4.71
CA GLU A 88 -18.23 1.60 -6.05
C GLU A 88 -17.81 2.82 -6.86
N ILE A 89 -17.12 2.56 -7.98
CA ILE A 89 -16.78 3.59 -8.95
C ILE A 89 -18.07 3.92 -9.70
N LYS A 90 -18.55 5.16 -9.55
CA LYS A 90 -19.69 5.66 -10.33
C LYS A 90 -19.28 5.81 -11.79
N LEU A 91 -19.56 4.79 -12.58
CA LEU A 91 -19.35 4.83 -14.03
C LEU A 91 -20.51 5.57 -14.71
N PRO A 92 -20.24 6.25 -15.85
CA PRO A 92 -21.30 6.86 -16.61
C PRO A 92 -22.32 5.84 -17.14
N PRO A 93 -23.61 6.21 -17.32
CA PRO A 93 -24.69 5.26 -17.65
C PRO A 93 -24.52 4.48 -18.96
N TRP A 94 -23.67 4.96 -19.87
CA TRP A 94 -23.39 4.31 -21.16
C TRP A 94 -22.25 3.28 -21.08
N VAL A 95 -21.58 3.16 -19.94
CA VAL A 95 -20.50 2.20 -19.72
C VAL A 95 -21.12 0.91 -19.19
N SER A 96 -21.25 -0.09 -20.06
CA SER A 96 -21.80 -1.41 -19.73
C SER A 96 -20.78 -2.30 -19.01
N TYR A 97 -20.09 -1.78 -17.99
CA TYR A 97 -19.17 -2.59 -17.20
C TYR A 97 -19.96 -3.61 -16.37
N ARG A 98 -19.53 -4.88 -16.42
CA ARG A 98 -20.32 -6.04 -15.94
C ARG A 98 -19.73 -6.74 -14.73
N GLU A 99 -18.49 -6.42 -14.34
CA GLU A 99 -17.94 -7.03 -13.12
C GLU A 99 -18.52 -6.32 -11.89
N PRO A 100 -18.86 -7.08 -10.83
CA PRO A 100 -19.22 -6.50 -9.55
C PRO A 100 -18.08 -5.60 -9.07
N ILE A 101 -18.40 -4.37 -8.69
CA ILE A 101 -17.46 -3.46 -8.03
C ILE A 101 -17.98 -3.27 -6.60
N PRO A 102 -17.20 -3.57 -5.54
CA PRO A 102 -15.91 -4.24 -5.59
C PRO A 102 -16.01 -5.70 -6.09
N HIS A 103 -14.91 -6.22 -6.65
CA HIS A 103 -14.80 -7.62 -7.09
C HIS A 103 -15.20 -8.56 -5.95
N PRO A 104 -15.98 -9.64 -6.16
CA PRO A 104 -16.47 -10.47 -5.05
C PRO A 104 -15.37 -10.99 -4.13
N ASN A 105 -14.19 -11.26 -4.68
CA ASN A 105 -13.03 -11.77 -3.93
C ASN A 105 -12.04 -10.68 -3.51
N TRP A 106 -12.40 -9.39 -3.59
CA TRP A 106 -11.49 -8.27 -3.30
C TRP A 106 -10.79 -8.43 -1.94
N PHE A 107 -11.50 -8.96 -0.95
CA PHE A 107 -11.00 -9.16 0.41
C PHE A 107 -9.95 -10.29 0.46
N ILE A 108 -10.21 -11.38 -0.25
CA ILE A 108 -9.26 -12.50 -0.41
C ILE A 108 -8.02 -12.01 -1.15
N ASP A 109 -8.22 -11.31 -2.27
CA ASP A 109 -7.14 -10.77 -3.10
C ASP A 109 -6.25 -9.82 -2.27
N PHE A 110 -6.84 -8.97 -1.44
CA PHE A 110 -6.12 -8.09 -0.52
C PHE A 110 -5.25 -8.87 0.47
N HIS A 111 -5.84 -9.83 1.19
CA HIS A 111 -5.10 -10.61 2.20
C HIS A 111 -4.01 -11.48 1.57
N LEU A 112 -4.21 -11.97 0.35
CA LEU A 112 -3.18 -12.70 -0.40
C LEU A 112 -1.96 -11.81 -0.69
N GLY A 113 -2.17 -10.65 -1.30
CA GLY A 113 -1.05 -9.74 -1.62
C GLY A 113 -0.33 -9.23 -0.37
N PHE A 114 -1.08 -9.02 0.72
CA PHE A 114 -0.53 -8.67 2.02
C PHE A 114 0.37 -9.79 2.58
N ALA A 115 -0.15 -11.02 2.66
CA ALA A 115 0.57 -12.16 3.20
C ALA A 115 1.82 -12.50 2.36
N GLU A 116 1.68 -12.53 1.03
CA GLU A 116 2.80 -12.77 0.11
C GLU A 116 3.94 -11.78 0.32
N ARG A 117 3.60 -10.49 0.48
CA ARG A 117 4.62 -9.46 0.68
C ARG A 117 5.35 -9.60 2.01
N LEU A 118 4.64 -9.95 3.08
CA LEU A 118 5.25 -10.19 4.40
C LEU A 118 6.12 -11.45 4.38
N ALA A 119 5.68 -12.52 3.71
CA ALA A 119 6.38 -13.79 3.63
C ALA A 119 7.78 -13.67 2.99
N ILE A 120 7.97 -12.72 2.05
CA ILE A 120 9.29 -12.44 1.45
C ILE A 120 10.32 -12.01 2.49
N LEU A 121 9.90 -11.38 3.59
CA LEU A 121 10.78 -10.81 4.62
C LEU A 121 10.71 -11.53 5.96
N SER A 122 9.85 -12.55 6.09
CA SER A 122 9.83 -13.33 7.30
C SER A 122 11.07 -14.22 7.35
N GLU A 123 12.03 -13.83 8.17
CA GLU A 123 13.24 -14.63 8.44
C GLU A 123 13.09 -15.39 9.75
N ASP A 124 13.27 -16.71 9.67
CA ASP A 124 13.19 -17.63 10.79
C ASP A 124 14.11 -17.22 11.95
N GLY A 125 13.55 -17.15 13.16
CA GLY A 125 14.31 -17.01 14.40
C GLY A 125 14.58 -15.57 14.85
N THR A 126 14.25 -14.55 14.06
CA THR A 126 14.31 -13.15 14.52
C THR A 126 13.04 -12.74 15.27
N PRO A 127 13.10 -11.83 16.26
CA PRO A 127 11.89 -11.30 16.91
C PRO A 127 10.93 -10.63 15.92
N LEU A 128 11.47 -9.95 14.91
CA LEU A 128 10.70 -9.35 13.84
C LEU A 128 10.01 -10.40 12.96
N GLY A 129 10.73 -11.44 12.53
CA GLY A 129 10.17 -12.56 11.76
C GLY A 129 8.97 -13.18 12.44
N LYS A 130 9.07 -13.47 13.75
CA LYS A 130 7.93 -13.98 14.54
C LYS A 130 6.71 -13.05 14.54
N SER A 131 6.94 -11.74 14.59
CA SER A 131 5.85 -10.75 14.49
C SER A 131 5.23 -10.74 13.09
N LEU A 132 6.04 -10.90 12.03
CA LEU A 132 5.54 -10.98 10.65
C LEU A 132 4.77 -12.29 10.40
N ASP A 133 5.25 -13.42 10.92
CA ASP A 133 4.56 -14.72 10.81
C ASP A 133 3.15 -14.65 11.39
N LYS A 134 2.98 -14.01 12.55
CA LYS A 134 1.65 -13.81 13.16
C LYS A 134 0.70 -13.05 12.24
N LEU A 135 1.21 -12.06 11.50
CA LEU A 135 0.41 -11.27 10.55
C LEU A 135 0.07 -12.04 9.28
N ILE A 136 0.97 -12.93 8.84
CA ILE A 136 0.73 -13.87 7.75
C ILE A 136 -0.38 -14.85 8.15
N ASP A 137 -0.25 -15.51 9.30
CA ASP A 137 -1.23 -16.46 9.83
C ASP A 137 -2.62 -15.83 9.95
N ARG A 138 -2.69 -14.59 10.44
CA ARG A 138 -3.94 -13.82 10.50
C ARG A 138 -4.56 -13.63 9.12
N SER A 139 -3.75 -13.27 8.12
CA SER A 139 -4.24 -13.05 6.75
C SER A 139 -4.73 -14.34 6.12
N LEU A 140 -4.05 -15.46 6.37
CA LEU A 140 -4.49 -16.78 5.96
C LEU A 140 -5.82 -17.16 6.62
N ALA A 141 -5.96 -16.94 7.93
CA ALA A 141 -7.21 -17.20 8.65
C ALA A 141 -8.37 -16.34 8.10
N ALA A 142 -8.13 -15.08 7.75
CA ALA A 142 -9.13 -14.21 7.12
C ALA A 142 -9.58 -14.74 5.75
N ILE A 143 -8.64 -15.26 4.95
CA ILE A 143 -8.93 -15.91 3.66
C ILE A 143 -9.77 -17.18 3.87
N GLU A 144 -9.40 -18.04 4.82
CA GLU A 144 -10.14 -19.28 5.11
C GLU A 144 -11.59 -19.00 5.51
N VAL A 145 -11.81 -17.99 6.35
CA VAL A 145 -13.16 -17.55 6.74
C VAL A 145 -13.93 -17.05 5.53
N ALA A 146 -13.32 -16.22 4.67
CA ALA A 146 -13.98 -15.67 3.48
C ALA A 146 -14.28 -16.72 2.40
N LEU A 147 -13.49 -17.79 2.32
CA LEU A 147 -13.75 -18.93 1.41
C LEU A 147 -14.85 -19.86 1.95
N SER A 148 -15.13 -19.80 3.26
CA SER A 148 -16.13 -20.64 3.92
C SER A 148 -17.52 -19.98 4.03
N SER A 149 -17.63 -18.70 3.68
CA SER A 149 -18.86 -17.90 3.72
C SER A 149 -19.58 -17.87 2.37
#